data_AF-A0A8T6CBW6-F1
#
_entry.id   AF-A0A8T6CBW6-F1
#
_cell.length_a   1.000
_cell.length_b   1.000
_cell.length_c   1.000
_cell.angle_alpha   90.00
_cell.angle_beta   90.00
_cell.angle_gamma   90.00
#
_symmetry.space_group_name_H-M   'P 1'
#
loop_
_entity.id
_entity.type
_entity.pdbx_description
1 polymer ?
#
loop_
_entity_poly.entity_id
_entity_poly.type
_entity_poly.pdbx_seq_one_letter_code
_entity_poly.pdbx_strand_id
1 'polypeptide(L)'
;MKAPRIASHGRGKRERGHAALVLLLGLLALWLTILSLVHFNASWSDDAWGYLRLPLFGEPEFGATVMFEPPDDLGSPVPYLKTVLGLPGAAVDVDADGTVRIDGTAVGRAKPNALDGRRLAPVASGTVPAGHYYLHADHPDSHDSRYAEIGLVPLERILGRAVALPDIPWLGLDGPLAGPEAIHDGGAAQRRKSPDAALPHAVLPGAGG
;
A
#
# COMPACT_ATOMS: atom_id res chain seq x y z
N MET A 1 18.97 -68.63 -39.85
CA MET A 1 17.93 -68.17 -38.89
C MET A 1 18.36 -66.83 -38.33
N LYS A 2 17.60 -65.75 -38.55
CA LYS A 2 17.86 -64.40 -38.03
C LYS A 2 16.74 -64.04 -37.05
N ALA A 3 17.08 -63.75 -35.80
CA ALA A 3 16.10 -63.36 -34.77
C ALA A 3 15.54 -61.95 -35.04
N PRO A 4 14.26 -61.68 -34.73
CA PRO A 4 13.70 -60.35 -34.89
C PRO A 4 14.15 -59.42 -33.76
N ARG A 5 14.62 -58.23 -34.15
CA ARG A 5 15.05 -57.15 -33.26
C ARG A 5 13.79 -56.40 -32.78
N ILE A 6 13.47 -56.48 -31.49
CA ILE A 6 12.32 -55.77 -30.91
C ILE A 6 12.70 -54.28 -30.79
N ALA A 7 11.99 -53.42 -31.52
CA ALA A 7 12.20 -51.98 -31.48
C ALA A 7 11.59 -51.38 -30.20
N SER A 8 12.44 -51.03 -29.22
CA SER A 8 12.07 -50.23 -28.05
C SER A 8 12.18 -48.73 -28.35
N HIS A 9 11.35 -48.20 -29.26
CA HIS A 9 11.35 -46.77 -29.58
C HIS A 9 9.93 -46.21 -29.49
N GLY A 10 9.58 -45.64 -28.33
CA GLY A 10 8.33 -44.89 -28.19
C GLY A 10 8.00 -44.36 -26.80
N ARG A 11 8.51 -44.99 -25.74
CA ARG A 11 8.12 -44.65 -24.35
C ARG A 11 8.74 -43.34 -23.85
N GLY A 12 10.02 -43.10 -24.15
CA GLY A 12 10.76 -41.93 -23.63
C GLY A 12 10.37 -40.55 -24.19
N LYS A 13 9.72 -40.47 -25.38
CA LYS A 13 9.31 -39.16 -25.95
C LYS A 13 8.01 -38.65 -25.33
N ARG A 14 7.09 -39.57 -24.99
CA ARG A 14 5.80 -39.25 -24.34
C ARG A 14 5.99 -38.87 -22.87
N GLU A 15 6.85 -39.57 -22.13
CA GLU A 15 7.15 -39.24 -20.72
C GLU A 15 7.82 -37.86 -20.56
N ARG A 16 8.73 -37.50 -21.47
CA ARG A 16 9.37 -36.17 -21.50
C ARG A 16 8.38 -35.05 -21.81
N GLY A 17 7.37 -35.30 -22.65
CA GLY A 17 6.30 -34.35 -22.96
C GLY A 17 5.43 -34.04 -21.73
N HIS A 18 5.06 -35.06 -20.95
CA HIS A 18 4.32 -34.87 -19.70
C HIS A 18 5.17 -34.13 -18.65
N ALA A 19 6.45 -34.47 -18.52
CA ALA A 19 7.34 -33.77 -17.58
C ALA A 19 7.50 -32.28 -17.92
N ALA A 20 7.68 -31.95 -19.20
CA ALA A 20 7.77 -30.56 -19.66
C ALA A 20 6.45 -29.79 -19.43
N LEU A 21 5.31 -30.42 -19.68
CA LEU A 21 4.00 -29.83 -19.43
C LEU A 21 3.76 -29.58 -17.93
N VAL A 22 4.10 -30.54 -17.06
CA VAL A 22 3.98 -30.39 -15.60
C VAL A 22 4.87 -29.26 -15.10
N LEU A 23 6.11 -29.16 -15.59
CA LEU A 23 7.00 -28.05 -15.25
C LEU A 23 6.42 -26.70 -15.69
N LEU A 24 5.89 -26.62 -16.92
CA LEU A 24 5.30 -25.40 -17.44
C LEU A 24 4.06 -24.97 -16.65
N LEU A 25 3.18 -25.92 -16.31
CA LEU A 25 2.02 -25.65 -15.45
C LEU A 25 2.44 -25.23 -14.04
N GLY A 26 3.48 -25.84 -13.48
CA GLY A 26 4.05 -25.45 -12.18
C GLY A 26 4.62 -24.04 -12.19
N LEU A 27 5.37 -23.68 -13.24
CA LEU A 27 5.90 -22.33 -13.42
C LEU A 27 4.79 -21.30 -13.65
N LEU A 28 3.75 -21.64 -14.40
CA LEU A 28 2.58 -20.79 -14.58
C LEU A 28 1.83 -20.58 -13.25
N ALA A 29 1.60 -21.64 -12.48
CA ALA A 29 0.96 -21.54 -11.17
C ALA A 29 1.79 -20.68 -10.20
N LEU A 30 3.11 -20.86 -10.18
CA LEU A 30 4.03 -20.04 -9.40
C LEU A 30 3.97 -18.57 -9.85
N TRP A 31 3.99 -18.33 -11.16
CA TRP A 31 3.93 -16.98 -11.73
C TRP A 31 2.60 -16.28 -11.39
N LEU A 32 1.47 -16.98 -11.51
CA LEU A 32 0.15 -16.47 -11.11
C LEU A 32 0.09 -16.20 -9.60
N THR A 33 0.73 -17.03 -8.78
CA THR A 33 0.82 -16.81 -7.33
C THR A 33 1.62 -15.53 -7.03
N ILE A 34 2.78 -15.34 -7.64
CA ILE A 34 3.58 -14.12 -7.49
C ILE A 34 2.79 -12.90 -7.96
N LEU A 35 2.13 -12.99 -9.11
CA LEU A 35 1.31 -11.90 -9.65
C LEU A 35 0.15 -11.53 -8.72
N SER A 36 -0.47 -12.50 -8.06
CA SER A 36 -1.56 -12.26 -7.09
C SER A 36 -1.14 -11.49 -5.83
N LEU A 37 0.17 -11.36 -5.58
CA LEU A 37 0.69 -10.55 -4.47
C LEU A 37 0.82 -9.07 -4.86
N VAL A 38 0.84 -8.75 -6.16
CA VAL A 38 0.93 -7.38 -6.67
C VAL A 38 -0.45 -6.74 -6.70
N HIS A 39 -0.59 -5.62 -6.01
CA HIS A 39 -1.80 -4.80 -5.97
C HIS A 39 -1.47 -3.46 -6.60
N PHE A 40 -2.20 -3.08 -7.64
CA PHE A 40 -2.01 -1.78 -8.28
C PHE A 40 -2.63 -0.69 -7.43
N ASN A 41 -1.91 0.41 -7.25
CA ASN A 41 -2.47 1.56 -6.56
C ASN A 41 -3.36 2.35 -7.52
N ALA A 42 -4.67 2.37 -7.23
CA ALA A 42 -5.63 3.18 -7.96
C ALA A 42 -5.97 4.50 -7.23
N SER A 43 -5.31 4.76 -6.11
CA SER A 43 -5.53 5.93 -5.27
C SER A 43 -4.39 6.93 -5.40
N TRP A 44 -4.68 8.15 -4.94
CA TRP A 44 -3.87 9.35 -5.11
C TRP A 44 -3.25 9.77 -3.77
N SER A 45 -3.35 8.87 -2.78
CA SER A 45 -2.92 9.11 -1.42
C SER A 45 -1.44 8.79 -1.19
N ASP A 46 -0.75 8.23 -2.19
CA ASP A 46 0.67 7.92 -2.15
C ASP A 46 1.29 7.91 -3.56
N ASP A 47 2.62 7.91 -3.62
CA ASP A 47 3.41 8.06 -4.86
C ASP A 47 3.74 6.72 -5.55
N ALA A 48 3.30 5.57 -5.01
CA ALA A 48 3.66 4.27 -5.57
C ALA A 48 2.64 3.82 -6.64
N TRP A 49 3.12 3.23 -7.73
CA TRP A 49 2.25 2.64 -8.77
C TRP A 49 1.60 1.32 -8.31
N GLY A 50 2.18 0.65 -7.31
CA GLY A 50 1.67 -0.60 -6.79
C GLY A 50 2.41 -1.07 -5.55
N TYR A 51 1.85 -2.10 -4.92
CA TYR A 51 2.30 -2.67 -3.67
C TYR A 51 2.39 -4.18 -3.76
N LEU A 52 3.43 -4.73 -3.16
CA LEU A 52 3.51 -6.14 -2.85
C LEU A 52 2.83 -6.40 -1.50
N ARG A 53 1.77 -7.21 -1.48
CA ARG A 53 1.15 -7.70 -0.24
C ARG A 53 1.93 -8.90 0.25
N LEU A 54 2.63 -8.73 1.37
CA LEU A 54 3.31 -9.79 2.07
C LEU A 54 2.41 -10.32 3.21
N PRO A 55 2.44 -11.62 3.49
CA PRO A 55 1.79 -12.16 4.67
C PRO A 55 2.34 -11.47 5.92
N LEU A 56 1.46 -11.13 6.85
CA LEU A 56 1.85 -10.61 8.14
C LEU A 56 2.16 -11.79 9.07
N PHE A 57 3.37 -11.82 9.62
CA PHE A 57 3.77 -12.81 10.62
C PHE A 57 3.81 -12.14 11.99
N GLY A 58 2.80 -12.41 12.82
CA GLY A 58 2.66 -11.76 14.11
C GLY A 58 1.96 -10.40 14.01
N GLU A 59 2.41 -9.45 14.82
CA GLU A 59 1.81 -8.12 14.94
C GLU A 59 2.46 -7.11 13.97
N PRO A 60 1.71 -6.15 13.42
CA PRO A 60 2.26 -5.02 12.67
C PRO A 60 3.21 -4.18 13.52
N GLU A 61 4.26 -3.69 12.88
CA GLU A 61 5.20 -2.74 13.48
C GLU A 61 4.72 -1.29 13.26
N PHE A 62 5.08 -0.40 14.18
CA PHE A 62 4.88 1.03 13.99
C PHE A 62 5.58 1.49 12.69
N GLY A 63 4.90 2.32 11.90
CA GLY A 63 5.37 2.81 10.62
C GLY A 63 5.24 1.81 9.46
N ALA A 64 4.79 0.57 9.72
CA ALA A 64 4.51 -0.37 8.64
C ALA A 64 3.26 0.06 7.85
N THR A 65 3.36 0.05 6.53
CA THR A 65 2.19 0.14 5.66
C THR A 65 1.49 -1.21 5.59
N VAL A 66 0.18 -1.22 5.77
CA VAL A 66 -0.66 -2.42 5.78
C VAL A 66 -1.85 -2.25 4.85
N MET A 67 -2.29 -3.38 4.29
CA MET A 67 -3.61 -3.48 3.66
C MET A 67 -4.60 -4.02 4.68
N PHE A 68 -5.76 -3.41 4.81
CA PHE A 68 -6.81 -3.89 5.69
C PHE A 68 -8.19 -3.82 5.04
N GLU A 69 -9.09 -4.69 5.49
CA GLU A 69 -10.50 -4.66 5.11
C GLU A 69 -11.23 -3.60 5.95
N PRO A 70 -11.73 -2.50 5.35
CA PRO A 70 -12.50 -1.51 6.09
C PRO A 70 -13.78 -2.13 6.67
N PRO A 71 -14.39 -1.52 7.71
CA PRO A 71 -15.67 -1.97 8.27
C PRO A 71 -16.74 -2.24 7.20
N ASP A 72 -17.51 -3.31 7.38
CA ASP A 72 -18.43 -3.84 6.34
C ASP A 72 -19.55 -2.83 5.98
N ASP A 73 -19.93 -1.98 6.92
CA ASP A 73 -20.95 -0.93 6.76
C ASP A 73 -20.50 0.20 5.82
N LEU A 74 -19.20 0.35 5.59
CA LEU A 74 -18.66 1.26 4.59
C LEU A 74 -18.83 0.72 3.16
N GLY A 75 -19.09 -0.59 3.00
CA GLY A 75 -19.39 -1.21 1.71
C GLY A 75 -18.27 -1.08 0.67
N SER A 76 -17.01 -0.92 1.10
CA SER A 76 -15.89 -0.84 0.16
C SER A 76 -15.69 -2.18 -0.53
N PRO A 77 -15.58 -2.23 -1.87
CA PRO A 77 -15.28 -3.47 -2.58
C PRO A 77 -13.79 -3.80 -2.61
N VAL A 78 -12.95 -2.92 -2.07
CA VAL A 78 -11.48 -3.02 -2.11
C VAL A 78 -10.87 -2.71 -0.74
N PRO A 79 -9.74 -3.36 -0.40
CA PRO A 79 -9.03 -3.08 0.84
C PRO A 79 -8.39 -1.69 0.83
N TYR A 80 -8.17 -1.14 2.01
CA TYR A 80 -7.54 0.15 2.21
C TYR A 80 -6.06 -0.01 2.55
N LEU A 81 -5.25 0.94 2.08
CA LEU A 81 -3.83 1.06 2.38
C LEU A 81 -3.60 2.17 3.41
N LYS A 82 -2.97 1.85 4.55
CA LYS A 82 -2.66 2.81 5.61
C LYS A 82 -1.36 2.45 6.33
N THR A 83 -0.79 3.42 7.03
CA THR A 83 0.39 3.26 7.89
C THR A 83 -0.03 3.08 9.34
N VAL A 84 0.60 2.14 10.04
CA VAL A 84 0.38 1.90 11.47
C VAL A 84 1.04 3.02 12.27
N LEU A 85 0.25 3.85 12.96
CA LEU A 85 0.78 4.91 13.84
C LEU A 85 0.45 4.71 15.32
N GLY A 86 -0.45 3.80 15.67
CA GLY A 86 -0.71 3.44 17.08
C GLY A 86 -0.74 1.93 17.25
N LEU A 87 0.13 1.44 18.13
CA LEU A 87 0.17 0.04 18.55
C LEU A 87 -0.73 -0.17 19.77
N PRO A 88 -1.04 -1.43 20.14
CA PRO A 88 -1.68 -1.74 21.42
C PRO A 88 -1.01 -1.03 22.59
N GLY A 89 -1.82 -0.31 23.39
CA GLY A 89 -1.35 0.50 24.52
C GLY A 89 -1.05 1.97 24.20
N ALA A 90 -1.00 2.37 22.92
CA ALA A 90 -0.82 3.77 22.55
C ALA A 90 -2.02 4.62 23.01
N ALA A 91 -1.75 5.85 23.45
CA ALA A 91 -2.77 6.83 23.81
C ALA A 91 -3.28 7.54 22.56
N VAL A 92 -4.60 7.64 22.42
CA VAL A 92 -5.30 8.40 21.38
C VAL A 92 -5.98 9.58 22.06
N ASP A 93 -5.62 10.79 21.65
CA ASP A 93 -6.25 12.02 22.13
C ASP A 93 -6.82 12.80 20.96
N VAL A 94 -8.03 13.34 21.12
CA VAL A 94 -8.66 14.24 20.16
C VAL A 94 -8.90 15.60 20.80
N ASP A 95 -8.26 16.62 20.26
CA ASP A 95 -8.39 18.01 20.70
C ASP A 95 -9.75 18.60 20.30
N ALA A 96 -10.14 19.71 20.96
CA ALA A 96 -11.41 20.39 20.69
C ALA A 96 -11.58 20.87 19.24
N ASP A 97 -10.48 21.09 18.52
CA ASP A 97 -10.48 21.48 17.11
C ASP A 97 -10.50 20.29 16.13
N GLY A 98 -10.48 19.05 16.64
CA GLY A 98 -10.45 17.80 15.87
C GLY A 98 -9.05 17.29 15.57
N THR A 99 -7.98 17.89 16.11
CA THR A 99 -6.62 17.36 15.97
C THR A 99 -6.49 16.05 16.74
N VAL A 100 -6.09 14.99 16.06
CA VAL A 100 -5.83 13.67 16.65
C VAL A 100 -4.35 13.52 16.94
N ARG A 101 -4.03 13.03 18.15
CA ARG A 101 -2.69 12.76 18.63
C ARG A 101 -2.55 11.29 19.03
N ILE A 102 -1.42 10.69 18.69
CA ILE A 102 -1.02 9.36 19.15
C ILE A 102 0.22 9.51 20.02
N ASP A 103 0.14 9.05 21.26
CA ASP A 103 1.19 9.23 22.28
C ASP A 103 1.68 10.70 22.37
N GLY A 104 0.75 11.65 22.31
CA GLY A 104 0.99 13.09 22.35
C GLY A 104 1.47 13.73 21.03
N THR A 105 1.82 12.93 20.02
CA THR A 105 2.25 13.40 18.71
C THR A 105 1.05 13.62 17.79
N ALA A 106 0.89 14.83 17.26
CA ALA A 106 -0.18 15.14 16.32
C ALA A 106 0.02 14.40 14.99
N VAL A 107 -0.97 13.58 14.60
CA VAL A 107 -0.92 12.76 13.38
C VAL A 107 -1.81 13.31 12.26
N GLY A 108 -2.81 14.11 12.60
CA GLY A 108 -3.67 14.75 11.62
C GLY A 108 -4.94 15.32 12.24
N ARG A 109 -5.73 16.01 11.43
CA ARG A 109 -7.02 16.56 11.85
C ARG A 109 -8.16 15.72 11.28
N ALA A 110 -9.09 15.32 12.13
CA ALA A 110 -10.37 14.76 11.70
C ALA A 110 -11.27 15.90 11.19
N LYS A 111 -11.62 15.87 9.91
CA LYS A 111 -12.52 16.88 9.33
C LYS A 111 -13.94 16.66 9.86
N PRO A 112 -14.74 17.71 10.06
CA PRO A 112 -16.13 17.55 10.50
C PRO A 112 -17.03 16.98 9.39
N ASN A 113 -16.59 17.06 8.13
CA ASN A 113 -17.34 16.63 6.96
C ASN A 113 -16.43 15.93 5.95
N ALA A 114 -16.97 14.91 5.28
CA ALA A 114 -16.40 14.29 4.10
C ALA A 114 -16.58 15.19 2.85
N LEU A 115 -15.92 14.83 1.74
CA LEU A 115 -16.03 15.54 0.46
C LEU A 115 -17.47 15.61 -0.08
N ASP A 116 -18.28 14.59 0.20
CA ASP A 116 -19.69 14.52 -0.17
C ASP A 116 -20.62 15.28 0.82
N GLY A 117 -20.06 15.93 1.84
CA GLY A 117 -20.78 16.71 2.84
C GLY A 117 -21.30 15.91 4.03
N ARG A 118 -21.20 14.57 4.03
CA ARG A 118 -21.60 13.75 5.19
C ARG A 118 -20.80 14.16 6.42
N ARG A 119 -21.45 14.18 7.58
CA ARG A 119 -20.80 14.51 8.85
C ARG A 119 -19.94 13.33 9.31
N LEU A 120 -18.71 13.63 9.70
CA LEU A 120 -17.77 12.66 10.23
C LEU A 120 -17.59 12.89 11.73
N ALA A 121 -17.69 11.81 12.50
CA ALA A 121 -17.34 11.82 13.91
C ALA A 121 -15.85 11.48 14.05
N PRO A 122 -15.08 12.22 14.87
CA PRO A 122 -13.72 11.82 15.18
C PRO A 122 -13.72 10.52 15.98
N VAL A 123 -12.62 9.78 15.92
CA VAL A 123 -12.35 8.64 16.79
C VAL A 123 -12.46 9.03 18.27
N ALA A 124 -12.84 8.07 19.12
CA ALA A 124 -12.87 8.31 20.55
C ALA A 124 -11.44 8.40 21.11
N SER A 125 -11.20 9.37 22.00
CA SER A 125 -9.99 9.37 22.83
C SER A 125 -9.97 8.14 23.74
N GLY A 126 -8.78 7.64 24.05
CA GLY A 126 -8.60 6.47 24.89
C GLY A 126 -7.26 5.79 24.66
N THR A 127 -7.21 4.48 24.93
CA THR A 127 -6.03 3.65 24.70
C THR A 127 -6.33 2.62 23.63
N VAL A 128 -5.40 2.41 22.71
CA VAL A 128 -5.53 1.37 21.69
C VAL A 128 -5.59 -0.01 22.36
N PRO A 129 -6.68 -0.79 22.20
CA PRO A 129 -6.80 -2.10 22.83
C PRO A 129 -5.76 -3.11 22.34
N ALA A 130 -5.59 -4.20 23.09
CA ALA A 130 -4.83 -5.36 22.62
C ALA A 130 -5.38 -5.87 21.28
N GLY A 131 -4.48 -6.21 20.34
CA GLY A 131 -4.84 -6.69 19.00
C GLY A 131 -5.48 -5.63 18.09
N HIS A 132 -5.48 -4.35 18.47
CA HIS A 132 -6.01 -3.26 17.66
C HIS A 132 -4.90 -2.26 17.29
N TYR A 133 -5.13 -1.52 16.21
CA TYR A 133 -4.16 -0.62 15.61
C TYR A 133 -4.81 0.69 15.18
N TYR A 134 -4.12 1.80 15.41
CA TYR A 134 -4.48 3.07 14.80
C TYR A 134 -3.78 3.20 13.45
N LEU A 135 -4.58 3.27 12.38
CA LEU A 135 -4.10 3.32 11.00
C LEU A 135 -4.34 4.71 10.40
N HIS A 136 -3.34 5.25 9.70
CA HIS A 136 -3.34 6.63 9.22
C HIS A 136 -2.77 6.73 7.80
N ALA A 137 -3.21 7.74 7.04
CA ALA A 137 -2.47 8.23 5.88
C ALA A 137 -2.47 9.77 5.85
N ASP A 138 -1.39 10.34 5.32
CA ASP A 138 -1.11 11.78 5.41
C ASP A 138 -2.09 12.66 4.63
N HIS A 139 -2.80 12.09 3.65
CA HIS A 139 -3.78 12.85 2.89
C HIS A 139 -4.89 13.39 3.81
N PRO A 140 -5.22 14.70 3.78
CA PRO A 140 -6.23 15.28 4.67
C PRO A 140 -7.61 14.61 4.57
N ASP A 141 -8.00 14.18 3.36
CA ASP A 141 -9.26 13.46 3.08
C ASP A 141 -9.15 11.94 3.17
N SER A 142 -8.03 11.39 3.66
CA SER A 142 -7.90 9.95 3.85
C SER A 142 -8.94 9.45 4.85
N HIS A 143 -9.69 8.42 4.45
CA HIS A 143 -10.65 7.76 5.30
C HIS A 143 -9.93 6.67 6.13
N ASP A 144 -9.59 7.01 7.38
CA ASP A 144 -8.72 6.23 8.26
C ASP A 144 -9.13 6.36 9.74
N SER A 145 -8.31 5.84 10.68
CA SER A 145 -8.63 5.78 12.11
C SER A 145 -8.82 7.14 12.79
N ARG A 146 -8.64 8.28 12.09
CA ARG A 146 -9.11 9.58 12.57
C ARG A 146 -10.61 9.64 12.80
N TYR A 147 -11.37 8.80 12.10
CA TYR A 147 -12.83 8.82 12.09
C TYR A 147 -13.41 7.61 12.83
N ALA A 148 -14.48 7.83 13.58
CA ALA A 148 -15.15 6.79 14.35
C ALA A 148 -15.71 5.64 13.48
N GLU A 149 -16.07 5.94 12.23
CA GLU A 149 -16.60 4.94 11.29
C GLU A 149 -15.52 3.95 10.80
N ILE A 150 -14.23 4.30 10.86
CA ILE A 150 -13.12 3.35 10.69
C ILE A 150 -12.70 2.79 12.05
N GLY A 151 -12.52 3.67 13.02
CA GLY A 151 -12.11 3.34 14.38
C GLY A 151 -10.71 2.75 14.48
N LEU A 152 -10.48 2.01 15.56
CA LEU A 152 -9.25 1.24 15.77
C LEU A 152 -9.40 -0.12 15.10
N VAL A 153 -8.45 -0.46 14.23
CA VAL A 153 -8.58 -1.62 13.34
C VAL A 153 -8.04 -2.87 14.03
N PRO A 154 -8.84 -3.94 14.18
CA PRO A 154 -8.37 -5.16 14.79
C PRO A 154 -7.47 -5.96 13.84
N LEU A 155 -6.54 -6.74 14.39
CA LEU A 155 -5.53 -7.49 13.64
C LEU A 155 -6.15 -8.37 12.55
N GLU A 156 -7.28 -9.01 12.82
CA GLU A 156 -7.97 -9.90 11.89
C GLU A 156 -8.48 -9.22 10.61
N ARG A 157 -8.62 -7.90 10.60
CA ARG A 157 -8.95 -7.13 9.40
C ARG A 157 -7.71 -6.73 8.60
N ILE A 158 -6.50 -6.89 9.16
CA ILE A 158 -5.24 -6.60 8.46
C ILE A 158 -4.87 -7.80 7.57
N LEU A 159 -4.91 -7.59 6.26
CA LEU A 159 -4.67 -8.61 5.24
C LEU A 159 -3.19 -8.92 5.01
N GLY A 160 -2.30 -8.02 5.42
CA GLY A 160 -0.87 -8.16 5.20
C GLY A 160 -0.11 -6.83 5.26
N ARG A 161 1.22 -6.94 5.30
CA ARG A 161 2.12 -5.80 5.12
C ARG A 161 2.18 -5.44 3.63
N ALA A 162 2.05 -4.17 3.31
CA ALA A 162 2.22 -3.65 1.97
C ALA A 162 3.61 -3.03 1.83
N VAL A 163 4.31 -3.41 0.76
CA VAL A 163 5.62 -2.84 0.41
C VAL A 163 5.49 -2.16 -0.95
N ALA A 164 5.75 -0.86 -1.00
CA ALA A 164 5.73 -0.10 -2.24
C ALA A 164 6.69 -0.72 -3.26
N LEU A 165 6.23 -0.88 -4.49
CA LEU A 165 7.06 -1.34 -5.59
C LEU A 165 7.92 -0.19 -6.12
N PRO A 166 9.19 -0.45 -6.49
CA PRO A 166 10.05 0.59 -7.05
C PRO A 166 9.53 1.02 -8.43
N ASP A 167 9.77 2.28 -8.79
CA ASP A 167 9.50 2.75 -10.15
C ASP A 167 10.31 1.95 -11.17
N ILE A 168 9.67 1.67 -12.31
CA ILE A 168 10.26 0.99 -13.45
C ILE A 168 10.02 1.83 -14.71
N PRO A 169 10.77 2.95 -14.89
CA PRO A 169 10.47 3.93 -15.93
C PRO A 169 10.50 3.38 -17.36
N TRP A 170 11.33 2.37 -17.62
CA TRP A 170 11.41 1.74 -18.95
C TRP A 170 10.19 0.88 -19.30
N LEU A 171 9.30 0.59 -18.34
CA LEU A 171 8.00 -0.04 -18.54
C LEU A 171 6.83 0.94 -18.43
N GLY A 172 7.08 2.23 -18.18
CA GLY A 172 6.02 3.21 -17.89
C GLY A 172 5.29 2.92 -16.58
N LEU A 173 5.98 2.31 -15.61
CA LEU A 173 5.47 2.07 -14.26
C LEU A 173 6.15 3.05 -13.30
N ASP A 174 5.66 4.27 -13.28
CA ASP A 174 5.93 5.32 -12.31
C ASP A 174 4.61 5.70 -11.63
N GLY A 175 4.64 5.88 -10.31
CA GLY A 175 3.42 6.09 -9.54
C GLY A 175 2.99 7.56 -9.43
N PRO A 176 1.75 7.80 -8.99
CA PRO A 176 0.62 6.87 -8.99
C PRO A 176 0.04 6.69 -10.40
N LEU A 177 -0.44 5.48 -10.72
CA LEU A 177 -1.08 5.20 -12.03
C LEU A 177 -2.41 5.95 -12.19
N ALA A 178 -3.11 6.12 -11.07
CA ALA A 178 -4.25 6.99 -10.78
C ALA A 178 -3.88 8.46 -10.50
N GLY A 179 -3.98 9.43 -11.43
CA GLY A 179 -3.58 10.83 -11.19
C GLY A 179 -4.40 11.88 -11.97
N PRO A 180 -4.46 13.17 -11.57
CA PRO A 180 -5.43 14.13 -12.14
C PRO A 180 -5.05 14.46 -13.57
N GLU A 181 -3.75 14.34 -13.81
CA GLU A 181 -3.06 14.46 -15.08
C GLU A 181 -3.41 13.29 -16.03
N ALA A 182 -3.64 12.07 -15.51
CA ALA A 182 -3.96 10.90 -16.32
C ALA A 182 -5.36 10.95 -16.96
N ILE A 183 -6.26 11.81 -16.46
CA ILE A 183 -7.59 12.03 -17.03
C ILE A 183 -7.56 13.07 -18.17
N HIS A 184 -6.51 13.90 -18.23
CA HIS A 184 -6.41 14.99 -19.21
C HIS A 184 -5.52 14.67 -20.43
N ASP A 185 -4.51 13.81 -20.29
CA ASP A 185 -3.53 13.61 -21.36
C ASP A 185 -3.80 12.38 -22.22
N GLY A 186 -4.85 12.50 -23.03
CA GLY A 186 -4.83 11.93 -24.38
C GLY A 186 -3.82 12.68 -25.25
N GLY A 187 -2.52 12.60 -24.96
CA GLY A 187 -1.49 13.14 -25.86
C GLY A 187 -0.22 13.67 -25.19
N ALA A 188 0.89 13.04 -25.56
CA ALA A 188 2.26 13.57 -25.61
C ALA A 188 3.00 13.85 -24.27
N ALA A 189 4.01 13.02 -24.06
CA ALA A 189 5.13 13.22 -23.14
C ALA A 189 5.73 14.63 -23.23
N GLN A 190 5.83 15.32 -22.07
CA GLN A 190 6.89 16.29 -21.86
C GLN A 190 7.33 16.37 -20.39
N ARG A 191 8.35 15.56 -20.06
CA ARG A 191 9.21 15.71 -18.88
C ARG A 191 9.66 17.17 -18.73
N ARG A 192 9.43 17.78 -17.57
CA ARG A 192 10.27 18.86 -17.05
C ARG A 192 11.01 18.36 -15.81
N LYS A 193 12.30 18.05 -15.98
CA LYS A 193 13.28 18.02 -14.89
C LYS A 193 13.50 19.45 -14.43
N SER A 194 13.33 19.75 -13.15
CA SER A 194 13.89 20.94 -12.52
C SER A 194 15.18 20.56 -11.78
N PRO A 195 16.35 21.05 -12.19
CA PRO A 195 17.53 21.12 -11.36
C PRO A 195 17.71 22.57 -10.87
N ASP A 196 17.47 22.82 -9.58
CA ASP A 196 18.26 23.74 -8.74
C ASP A 196 17.54 24.04 -7.43
N ALA A 197 18.13 23.56 -6.33
CA ALA A 197 17.95 24.16 -5.01
C ALA A 197 19.35 24.28 -4.39
N ALA A 198 20.10 25.28 -4.86
CA ALA A 198 21.28 25.76 -4.16
C ALA A 198 20.84 26.42 -2.85
N LEU A 199 21.42 25.95 -1.74
CA LEU A 199 21.25 26.46 -0.39
C LEU A 199 21.73 27.92 -0.27
N PRO A 200 21.00 28.83 0.38
CA PRO A 200 21.58 30.09 0.79
C PRO A 200 22.47 29.90 2.03
N HIS A 201 23.72 30.30 1.88
CA HIS A 201 24.75 30.34 2.91
C HIS A 201 24.41 31.34 4.04
N ALA A 202 24.88 30.99 5.24
CA ALA A 202 24.77 31.72 6.48
C ALA A 202 25.30 33.18 6.41
N VAL A 203 24.56 34.09 7.04
CA VAL A 203 24.98 35.46 7.35
C VAL A 203 25.54 35.49 8.77
N LEU A 204 26.76 36.00 8.92
CA LEU A 204 27.27 36.57 10.18
C LEU A 204 28.03 37.89 9.89
N PRO A 205 28.15 38.79 10.90
CA PRO A 205 28.11 40.23 10.68
C PRO A 205 29.46 40.96 10.82
N GLY A 206 29.53 42.17 10.24
CA GLY A 206 30.20 43.34 10.85
C GLY A 206 31.63 43.70 10.38
N ALA A 207 31.76 44.92 9.84
CA ALA A 207 32.86 45.90 9.93
C ALA A 207 32.71 46.84 8.71
N GLY A 208 32.35 48.12 8.84
CA GLY A 208 33.13 49.17 9.49
C GLY A 208 33.90 49.94 8.41
N GLY A 209 33.48 51.19 8.13
CA GLY A 209 34.09 52.09 7.14
C GLY A 209 33.14 53.20 6.73
#